data_AF-N0CG83-F1
#
_entry.id   AF-N0CG83-F1
#
_cell.length_a   1.000
_cell.length_b   1.000
_cell.length_c   1.000
_cell.angle_alpha   90.00
_cell.angle_beta   90.00
_cell.angle_gamma   90.00
#
_symmetry.space_group_name_H-M   'P 1'
#
loop_
_entity.id
_entity.type
_entity.pdbx_description
1 polymer ?
#
loop_
_entity_poly.entity_id
_entity_poly.type
_entity_poly.pdbx_seq_one_letter_code
_entity_poly.pdbx_strand_id
1 'polypeptide(L)' 'MCEGTPIVIPVTAAQPVYVDTDAVVGWSQQLTTTLHRSRSVGSMVRGGSGEAVQLMLQGEGFVIVRPSWACPRRRRADFE' A
#
# COMPACT_ATOMS: atom_id res chain seq x y z
N MET A 1 -10.40 -12.04 8.78
CA MET A 1 -9.49 -11.15 8.03
C MET A 1 -9.24 -9.95 8.92
N CYS A 2 -8.00 -9.73 9.37
CA CYS A 2 -7.70 -8.57 10.22
C CYS A 2 -7.41 -7.39 9.29
N GLU A 3 -8.27 -6.37 9.31
CA GLU A 3 -8.07 -5.15 8.53
C GLU A 3 -7.41 -4.11 9.44
N GLY A 4 -6.25 -3.59 9.04
CA GLY A 4 -5.56 -2.57 9.84
C GLY A 4 -6.20 -1.19 9.73
N THR A 5 -5.88 -0.33 10.69
CA THR A 5 -6.32 1.07 10.67
C THR A 5 -5.81 1.75 9.40
N PRO A 6 -6.68 2.45 8.64
CA PRO A 6 -6.26 3.20 7.46
C PRO A 6 -5.18 4.23 7.80
N ILE A 7 -4.21 4.36 6.90
CA ILE A 7 -3.08 5.30 7.02
C ILE A 7 -3.20 6.30 5.88
N VAL A 8 -3.02 7.58 6.20
CA VAL A 8 -2.95 8.68 5.22
C VAL A 8 -1.48 8.98 4.94
N ILE A 9 -1.10 8.97 3.67
CA ILE A 9 0.27 9.25 3.22
C ILE A 9 0.23 10.51 2.33
N PRO A 10 0.99 11.57 2.67
CA PRO A 10 1.08 12.75 1.82
C PRO A 10 1.82 12.42 0.51
N VAL A 11 1.40 13.06 -0.58
CA VAL A 11 2.01 12.95 -1.91
C VAL A 11 2.45 14.34 -2.34
N THR A 12 3.68 14.45 -2.82
CA THR A 12 4.21 15.68 -3.40
C THR A 12 4.76 15.41 -4.79
N ALA A 13 4.91 16.45 -5.60
CA ALA A 13 5.49 16.32 -6.94
C ALA A 13 6.94 15.79 -6.89
N ALA A 14 7.68 16.10 -5.83
CA ALA A 14 9.06 15.64 -5.62
C ALA A 14 9.13 14.22 -5.04
N GLN A 15 8.07 13.73 -4.42
CA GLN A 15 8.03 12.44 -3.74
C GLN A 15 6.76 11.67 -4.13
N PRO A 16 6.78 10.98 -5.29
CA PRO A 16 5.69 10.11 -5.70
C PRO A 16 5.56 8.91 -4.77
N VAL A 17 4.33 8.44 -4.60
CA VAL A 17 3.99 7.31 -3.71
C VAL A 17 3.57 6.11 -4.56
N TYR A 18 4.14 4.93 -4.23
CA TYR A 18 3.83 3.66 -4.86
C TYR A 18 3.09 2.77 -3.87
N VAL A 19 1.92 2.28 -4.26
CA VAL A 19 1.01 1.51 -3.40
C VAL A 19 0.39 0.36 -4.17
N ASP A 20 0.19 -0.77 -3.51
CA ASP A 20 -0.47 -1.93 -4.13
C ASP A 20 -1.94 -1.62 -4.40
N THR A 21 -2.46 -2.05 -5.54
CA THR A 21 -3.82 -1.71 -5.99
C THR A 21 -4.94 -2.19 -5.06
N ASP A 22 -4.70 -3.26 -4.31
CA ASP A 22 -5.65 -3.86 -3.36
C ASP A 22 -5.61 -3.21 -1.96
N ALA A 23 -4.54 -2.48 -1.66
CA ALA A 23 -4.38 -1.77 -0.39
C ALA A 23 -4.95 -0.34 -0.42
N VAL A 24 -5.17 0.24 -1.60
CA VAL A 24 -5.66 1.62 -1.75
C VAL A 24 -7.15 1.72 -1.45
N VAL A 25 -7.50 2.67 -0.57
CA VAL A 25 -8.89 3.02 -0.25
C VAL A 25 -9.36 4.21 -1.10
N GLY A 26 -8.48 5.19 -1.32
CA GLY A 26 -8.77 6.38 -2.11
C GLY A 26 -7.62 7.38 -2.11
N TRP A 27 -7.66 8.39 -2.98
CA TRP A 27 -6.61 9.41 -3.11
C TRP A 27 -7.19 10.74 -3.61
N SER A 28 -6.42 11.83 -3.48
CA SER A 28 -6.83 13.15 -3.98
C SER A 28 -7.02 13.15 -5.51
N GLN A 29 -8.14 13.71 -6.00
CA GLN A 29 -8.52 13.65 -7.42
C GLN A 29 -7.52 14.29 -8.39
N GLN A 30 -6.75 15.28 -7.94
CA GLN A 30 -5.77 15.99 -8.75
C GLN A 30 -4.42 15.26 -8.92
N LEU A 31 -4.24 14.11 -8.26
CA LEU A 31 -3.02 13.33 -8.41
C LEU A 31 -3.00 12.61 -9.76
N THR A 32 -1.87 12.71 -10.45
CA THR A 32 -1.60 11.90 -11.64
C THR A 32 -1.36 10.46 -11.22
N THR A 33 -2.15 9.54 -11.78
CA THR A 33 -2.10 8.10 -11.45
C THR A 33 -1.56 7.29 -12.61
N THR A 34 -0.52 6.49 -12.37
CA THR A 34 0.05 5.58 -13.39
C THR A 34 0.18 4.17 -12.84
N LEU A 35 -0.14 3.16 -13.66
CA LEU A 35 0.08 1.75 -13.31
C LEU A 35 1.54 1.39 -13.53
N HIS A 36 2.24 0.96 -12.48
CA HIS A 36 3.61 0.50 -12.53
C HIS A 36 3.65 -1.02 -12.37
N ARG A 37 4.14 -1.73 -13.39
CA ARG A 37 4.37 -3.19 -13.33
C ARG A 37 5.83 -3.48 -13.07
N SER A 38 6.12 -4.16 -11.96
CA SER A 38 7.44 -4.72 -11.69
C SER A 38 7.45 -6.20 -12.06
N ARG A 39 8.38 -6.61 -12.92
CA ARG A 39 8.71 -8.02 -13.14
C ARG A 39 9.88 -8.38 -12.25
N SER A 40 9.63 -9.13 -11.18
CA SER A 40 10.69 -9.69 -10.37
C SER A 40 11.13 -11.05 -10.92
N VAL A 41 12.34 -11.10 -11.48
CA VAL A 41 12.98 -12.32 -11.99
C VAL A 41 13.11 -13.41 -10.90
N GLY A 42 13.28 -13.01 -9.63
CA GLY A 42 13.38 -13.93 -8.50
C GLY A 42 12.07 -14.64 -8.10
N SER A 43 10.92 -14.10 -8.50
CA SER A 43 9.61 -14.67 -8.12
C SER A 43 9.26 -15.94 -8.91
N MET A 44 9.86 -16.11 -10.09
CA MET A 44 9.72 -17.30 -10.92
C MET A 44 10.38 -18.53 -10.27
N VAL A 45 11.46 -18.33 -9.50
CA VAL A 45 12.18 -19.39 -8.77
C VAL A 45 11.34 -19.96 -7.62
N ARG A 46 10.41 -19.18 -7.06
CA ARG A 46 9.54 -19.61 -5.95
C ARG A 46 8.13 -20.01 -6.41
N GLY A 47 7.90 -20.17 -7.72
CA GLY A 47 6.62 -20.61 -8.29
C GLY A 47 5.52 -19.55 -8.31
N GLY A 48 5.85 -18.26 -8.22
CA GLY A 48 4.91 -17.15 -8.38
C GLY A 48 5.05 -16.46 -9.75
N SER A 49 3.96 -15.86 -10.25
CA SER A 49 3.94 -15.12 -11.53
C SER A 49 4.97 -13.98 -11.60
N GLY A 50 5.37 -13.42 -10.45
CA GLY A 50 6.40 -12.39 -10.38
C GLY A 50 6.01 -11.01 -10.92
N GLU A 51 4.76 -10.86 -11.33
CA GLU A 51 4.18 -9.60 -11.74
C GLU A 51 3.54 -8.92 -10.53
N ALA A 52 4.18 -7.86 -10.04
CA ALA A 52 3.59 -6.95 -9.06
C ALA A 52 3.01 -5.75 -9.81
N VAL A 53 1.75 -5.43 -9.52
CA VAL A 53 1.07 -4.25 -10.05
C VAL A 53 0.92 -3.24 -8.93
N GLN A 54 1.48 -2.05 -9.13
CA GLN A 54 1.45 -0.95 -8.16
C GLN A 54 0.87 0.30 -8.82
N LEU A 55 0.19 1.12 -8.05
CA LEU A 55 -0.23 2.47 -8.45
C LEU A 55 0.85 3.46 -8.03
N MET A 56 1.35 4.24 -8.99
CA MET A 56 2.15 5.42 -8.76
C MET A 56 1.24 6.65 -8.71
N LEU A 57 1.36 7.44 -7.64
CA LEU A 57 0.64 8.70 -7.44
C LEU A 57 1.64 9.86 -7.36
N GLN A 58 1.44 10.90 -8.17
CA GLN A 58 2.31 12.09 -8.22
C GLN A 58 1.50 13.37 -8.36
N GLY A 59 1.96 14.45 -7.73
CA GLY A 59 1.28 15.74 -7.67
C GLY A 59 1.17 16.20 -6.22
N GLU A 60 0.22 17.06 -5.89
CA GLU A 60 0.01 17.55 -4.52
C GLU A 60 -1.30 17.02 -3.93
N GLY A 61 -1.21 16.29 -2.82
CA GLY A 61 -2.38 15.68 -2.18
C GLY A 61 -2.03 14.57 -1.19
N PHE A 62 -2.90 13.57 -1.09
CA PHE A 62 -2.70 12.41 -0.23
C PHE A 62 -3.32 11.14 -0.80
N VAL A 63 -2.85 9.99 -0.30
CA VAL A 63 -3.45 8.67 -0.51
C VAL A 63 -3.81 8.06 0.83
N ILE A 64 -4.95 7.35 0.86
CA ILE A 64 -5.40 6.55 1.99
C ILE A 64 -5.16 5.09 1.63
N VAL A 65 -4.37 4.41 2.45
CA VAL A 65 -4.09 2.97 2.30
C VAL A 65 -4.58 2.22 3.52
N ARG A 66 -4.99 0.97 3.30
CA ARG A 66 -5.39 0.06 4.36
C ARG A 66 -4.42 -1.12 4.40
N PRO A 67 -3.57 -1.22 5.43
CA PRO A 67 -2.67 -2.35 5.56
C PRO A 67 -3.46 -3.62 5.91
N SER A 68 -3.09 -4.74 5.28
CA SER A 68 -3.68 -6.05 5.51
C SER A 68 -3.12 -6.78 6.75
N TRP A 69 -2.08 -6.24 7.39
CA TRP A 69 -1.39 -6.85 8.55
C TRP A 69 -1.43 -5.93 9.79
N ALA A 70 -2.59 -5.68 10.37
CA ALA A 70 -2.61 -5.22 11.77
C ALA A 70 -3.61 -6.04 12.57
N CYS A 71 -3.14 -7.21 13.03
CA CYS A 71 -3.69 -7.76 14.26
C CYS A 71 -2.87 -7.12 15.40
N PRO A 72 -3.43 -6.20 16.20
CA PRO A 72 -2.77 -5.84 17.44
C PRO A 72 -2.79 -7.11 18.28
N ARG A 73 -1.61 -7.67 18.60
CA ARG A 73 -1.53 -8.67 19.65
C ARG A 73 -2.02 -7.98 20.91
N ARG A 74 -3.29 -8.17 21.27
CA ARG A 74 -3.87 -7.72 22.54
C ARG A 74 -3.13 -8.49 23.62
N ARG A 75 -1.97 -7.99 24.06
CA ARG A 75 -1.43 -8.35 25.36
C ARG A 75 -2.43 -7.78 26.35
N ARG A 76 -3.37 -8.63 26.80
CA ARG A 76 -3.92 -8.48 28.14
C ARG A 76 -2.70 -8.48 29.06
N ALA A 77 -2.32 -7.31 29.55
CA ALA A 77 -1.56 -7.26 30.79
C ALA A 77 -2.56 -7.66 31.88
N ASP A 78 -2.38 -8.87 32.39
CA ASP A 78 -2.21 -9.15 33.82
C ASP A 78 -2.74 -8.03 34.73
N PHE A 79 -3.95 -8.23 35.25
CA PHE A 79 -4.36 -7.74 36.56
C PHE A 79 -5.15 -8.87 37.21
N GLU A 80 -4.39 -9.81 37.78
CA GLU A 80 -4.75 -10.53 39.01
C GLU A 80 -3.77 -10.07 40.09
#